data_AF-A0A847WCB3-F1
#
_entry.id   AF-A0A847WCB3-F1
#
_cell.length_a   1.000
_cell.length_b   1.000
_cell.length_c   1.000
_cell.angle_alpha   90.00
_cell.angle_beta   90.00
_cell.angle_gamma   90.00
#
_symmetry.space_group_name_H-M   'P 1'
#
loop_
_entity.id
_entity.type
_entity.pdbx_description
1 polymer ?
#
loop_
_entity_poly.entity_id
_entity_poly.type
_entity_poly.pdbx_seq_one_letter_code
_entity_poly.pdbx_strand_id
1 'polypeptide(L)'
;NMISPLGASCAAGTAEKVAEVEAAIKAGTLKIFDTANFTVGGKTLTSYKDAYGLNGAETIKDGIFEESVIRSAPYFDLRIDGITELN
;
A
#
# COMPACT_ATOMS: atom_id res chain seq x y z
N ASN A 1 -14.42 11.08 8.53
CA ASN A 1 -14.37 11.14 7.05
C ASN A 1 -15.32 10.14 6.44
N MET A 2 -16.01 10.56 5.37
CA MET A 2 -16.91 9.73 4.56
C MET A 2 -16.29 9.58 3.16
N ILE A 3 -16.28 8.37 2.61
CA ILE A 3 -15.94 8.15 1.20
C ILE A 3 -17.01 8.78 0.30
N SER A 4 -16.62 9.29 -0.88
CA SER A 4 -17.59 9.82 -1.84
C SER A 4 -18.57 8.73 -2.30
N PRO A 5 -19.80 9.09 -2.72
CA PRO A 5 -20.75 8.13 -3.30
C PRO A 5 -20.15 7.35 -4.49
N LEU A 6 -20.51 6.08 -4.61
CA LEU A 6 -20.13 5.25 -5.76
C LEU A 6 -20.85 5.70 -7.03
N GLY A 7 -20.20 5.50 -8.18
CA GLY A 7 -20.80 5.78 -9.48
C GLY A 7 -21.93 4.81 -9.83
N ALA A 8 -22.86 5.25 -10.67
CA ALA A 8 -24.02 4.45 -11.08
C ALA A 8 -23.66 3.16 -11.86
N SER A 9 -22.45 3.09 -12.42
CA SER A 9 -21.99 1.97 -13.24
C SER A 9 -21.15 0.94 -12.47
N CYS A 10 -21.06 1.04 -11.14
CA CYS A 10 -20.34 0.05 -10.34
C CYS A 10 -21.01 -1.33 -10.46
N ALA A 11 -20.20 -2.39 -10.56
CA ALA A 11 -20.69 -3.75 -10.62
C ALA A 11 -21.39 -4.15 -9.31
N ALA A 12 -22.32 -5.11 -9.37
CA ALA A 12 -22.90 -5.72 -8.18
C ALA A 12 -21.80 -6.26 -7.24
N GLY A 13 -21.93 -6.03 -5.93
CA GLY A 13 -20.92 -6.40 -4.93
C GLY A 13 -19.87 -5.30 -4.65
N THR A 14 -19.81 -4.23 -5.44
CA THR A 14 -18.80 -3.17 -5.26
C THR A 14 -18.99 -2.42 -3.94
N ALA A 15 -20.23 -2.08 -3.59
CA ALA A 15 -20.52 -1.31 -2.38
C ALA A 15 -20.14 -2.09 -1.11
N GLU A 16 -20.46 -3.37 -1.09
CA GLU A 16 -20.15 -4.29 -0.01
C GLU A 16 -18.64 -4.43 0.17
N LYS A 17 -17.89 -4.62 -0.94
CA LYS A 17 -16.44 -4.75 -0.86
C LYS A 17 -15.75 -3.46 -0.43
N VAL A 18 -16.22 -2.30 -0.89
CA VAL A 18 -15.70 -1.01 -0.45
C VAL A 18 -15.93 -0.79 1.04
N ALA A 19 -17.12 -1.11 1.55
CA ALA A 19 -17.42 -1.01 2.97
C ALA A 19 -16.55 -1.94 3.83
N GLU A 20 -16.32 -3.18 3.37
CA GLU A 20 -15.41 -4.15 4.01
C GLU A 20 -13.98 -3.61 4.11
N VAL A 21 -13.44 -3.11 2.99
CA VAL A 21 -12.07 -2.58 2.92
C VAL A 21 -11.93 -1.30 3.76
N GLU A 22 -12.90 -0.39 3.70
CA GLU A 22 -12.90 0.83 4.51
C GLU A 22 -12.88 0.50 6.01
N ALA A 23 -13.70 -0.46 6.44
CA ALA A 23 -13.72 -0.90 7.84
C ALA A 23 -12.38 -1.52 8.26
N ALA A 24 -11.78 -2.37 7.42
CA ALA A 24 -10.50 -3.02 7.71
C ALA A 24 -9.32 -2.03 7.77
N ILE A 25 -9.32 -0.99 6.93
CA ILE A 25 -8.32 0.09 6.99
C ILE A 25 -8.47 0.87 8.29
N LYS A 26 -9.70 1.27 8.66
CA LYS A 26 -9.97 1.99 9.92
C LYS A 26 -9.59 1.17 11.15
N ALA A 27 -9.82 -0.14 11.12
CA ALA A 27 -9.43 -1.06 12.18
C ALA A 27 -7.92 -1.35 12.20
N GLY A 28 -7.18 -0.95 11.16
CA GLY A 28 -5.76 -1.23 11.01
C GLY A 28 -5.43 -2.70 10.71
N THR A 29 -6.44 -3.52 10.39
CA THR A 29 -6.31 -4.96 10.08
C THR A 29 -5.93 -5.21 8.64
N LEU A 30 -6.25 -4.29 7.72
CA LEU A 30 -5.73 -4.31 6.35
C LEU A 30 -4.50 -3.42 6.26
N LYS A 31 -3.38 -3.99 5.84
CA LYS A 31 -2.14 -3.27 5.55
C LYS A 31 -2.03 -3.06 4.03
N ILE A 32 -2.03 -1.79 3.60
CA ILE A 32 -2.01 -1.45 2.16
C ILE A 32 -0.73 -1.95 1.49
N PHE A 33 0.42 -1.77 2.15
CA PHE A 33 1.73 -2.18 1.64
C PHE A 33 2.23 -3.47 2.32
N ASP A 34 1.40 -4.51 2.29
CA ASP A 34 1.80 -5.86 2.65
C ASP A 34 2.62 -6.49 1.49
N THR A 35 3.87 -6.85 1.77
CA THR A 35 4.80 -7.33 0.74
C THR A 35 4.47 -8.73 0.22
N ALA A 36 3.51 -9.43 0.84
CA ALA A 36 2.96 -10.66 0.28
C ALA A 36 2.06 -10.41 -0.94
N ASN A 37 1.54 -9.19 -1.11
CA ASN A 37 0.56 -8.85 -2.15
C ASN A 37 1.20 -8.25 -3.42
N PHE A 38 2.51 -8.00 -3.44
CA PHE A 38 3.20 -7.43 -4.58
C PHE A 38 4.64 -7.92 -4.71
N THR A 39 5.22 -7.74 -5.89
CA THR A 39 6.63 -8.04 -6.16
C THR A 39 7.34 -6.82 -6.72
N VAL A 40 8.66 -6.78 -6.54
CA VAL A 40 9.55 -5.78 -7.11
C VAL A 40 10.68 -6.52 -7.82
N GLY A 41 10.77 -6.39 -9.15
CA GLY A 41 11.77 -7.10 -9.94
C GLY A 41 11.61 -8.62 -9.89
N GLY A 42 10.37 -9.09 -9.84
CA GLY A 42 10.00 -10.51 -9.78
C GLY A 42 10.21 -11.19 -8.44
N LYS A 43 10.45 -10.43 -7.36
CA LYS A 43 10.76 -10.97 -6.03
C LYS A 43 9.86 -10.37 -4.95
N THR A 44 9.55 -11.18 -3.95
CA THR A 44 8.96 -10.71 -2.68
C THR A 44 9.96 -9.80 -1.99
N LEU A 45 9.50 -8.62 -1.57
CA LEU A 45 10.34 -7.65 -0.90
C LEU A 45 10.43 -7.97 0.60
N THR A 46 11.64 -8.25 1.10
CA THR A 46 11.87 -8.63 2.50
C THR A 46 12.67 -7.61 3.31
N SER A 47 13.33 -6.66 2.64
CA SER A 47 14.07 -5.54 3.26
C SER A 47 14.07 -4.35 2.31
N TYR A 48 13.98 -3.14 2.87
CA TYR A 48 14.14 -1.91 2.12
C TYR A 48 14.71 -0.79 2.99
N LYS A 49 15.94 -0.36 2.69
CA LYS A 49 16.71 0.67 3.41
C LYS A 49 17.08 1.88 2.56
N ASP A 50 16.77 1.81 1.27
CA ASP A 50 17.19 2.80 0.28
C ASP A 50 16.21 3.97 0.17
N ALA A 51 15.11 3.93 0.93
CA ALA A 51 14.12 4.99 1.06
C ALA A 51 14.76 6.37 1.29
N TYR A 52 14.45 7.32 0.41
CA TYR A 52 15.08 8.63 0.38
C TYR A 52 14.97 9.39 1.72
N GLY A 53 16.13 9.76 2.27
CA GLY A 53 16.25 10.57 3.48
C GLY A 53 15.90 9.83 4.77
N LEU A 54 15.90 8.48 4.76
CA LEU A 54 15.82 7.67 5.98
C LEU A 54 17.19 7.13 6.44
N ASN A 55 18.27 7.45 5.72
CA ASN A 55 19.65 7.15 6.11
C ASN A 55 19.90 5.67 6.46
N GLY A 56 19.34 4.75 5.67
CA GLY A 56 19.52 3.31 5.85
C GLY A 56 18.61 2.67 6.89
N ALA A 57 17.63 3.38 7.43
CA ALA A 57 16.63 2.79 8.31
C ALA A 57 15.81 1.73 7.58
N GLU A 58 15.62 0.57 8.21
CA GLU A 58 14.77 -0.49 7.67
C GLU A 58 13.31 -0.05 7.69
N THR A 59 12.65 -0.14 6.54
CA THR A 59 11.26 0.28 6.36
C THR A 59 10.29 -0.90 6.31
N ILE A 60 10.79 -2.13 6.26
CA ILE A 60 9.97 -3.34 6.28
C ILE A 60 10.02 -3.99 7.64
N LYS A 61 8.84 -4.17 8.23
CA LYS A 61 8.67 -4.84 9.52
C LYS A 61 7.55 -5.86 9.41
N ASP A 62 7.84 -7.11 9.79
CA ASP A 62 6.88 -8.22 9.77
C ASP A 62 6.19 -8.42 8.40
N GLY A 63 6.92 -8.18 7.30
CA GLY A 63 6.39 -8.27 5.93
C GLY A 63 5.56 -7.07 5.49
N ILE A 64 5.49 -6.01 6.29
CA ILE A 64 4.76 -4.79 5.98
C ILE A 64 5.75 -3.67 5.69
N PHE A 65 5.60 -2.98 4.56
CA PHE A 65 6.29 -1.72 4.33
C PHE A 65 5.60 -0.62 5.16
N GLU A 66 6.27 -0.16 6.21
CA GLU A 66 5.74 0.83 7.14
C GLU A 66 5.90 2.24 6.56
N GLU A 67 5.13 2.60 5.53
CA GLU A 67 5.21 3.94 4.94
C GLU A 67 4.83 5.03 5.95
N SER A 68 5.63 6.11 5.97
CA SER A 68 5.44 7.30 6.81
C SER A 68 5.46 7.08 8.33
N VAL A 69 5.90 5.91 8.81
CA VAL A 69 6.02 5.60 10.25
C VAL A 69 7.31 6.18 10.85
N ILE A 70 8.45 6.04 10.16
CA ILE A 70 9.75 6.53 10.63
C ILE A 70 9.82 8.06 10.52
N ARG A 71 9.18 8.60 9.47
CA ARG A 71 9.13 10.02 9.17
C ARG A 71 7.77 10.33 8.56
N SER A 72 7.12 11.40 9.01
CA SER A 72 5.85 11.89 8.46
C SER A 72 6.02 12.59 7.09
N ALA A 73 6.65 11.91 6.13
CA ALA A 73 6.75 12.33 4.74
C ALA A 73 6.83 11.08 3.84
N PRO A 74 6.34 11.15 2.59
CA PRO A 74 6.40 10.02 1.67
C PRO A 74 7.83 9.53 1.47
N TYR A 75 7.97 8.21 1.32
CA TYR A 75 9.24 7.58 0.93
C TYR A 75 9.04 6.28 0.15
N PHE A 76 7.84 6.04 -0.39
CA PHE A 76 7.60 4.95 -1.34
C PHE A 76 8.05 5.37 -2.75
N ASP A 77 9.16 4.82 -3.20
CA ASP A 77 9.75 5.01 -4.53
C ASP A 77 9.95 3.69 -5.30
N LEU A 78 9.53 2.57 -4.71
CA LEU A 78 9.58 1.24 -5.30
C LEU A 78 8.71 1.15 -6.56
N ARG A 79 9.15 0.34 -7.53
CA ARG A 79 8.37 -0.01 -8.72
C ARG A 79 7.79 -1.40 -8.57
N ILE A 80 6.48 -1.45 -8.31
CA ILE A 80 5.73 -2.71 -8.22
C ILE A 80 5.58 -3.30 -9.62
N ASP A 81 5.83 -4.61 -9.73
CA ASP A 81 5.66 -5.33 -10.99
C ASP A 81 4.20 -5.29 -11.47
N GLY A 82 4.01 -5.25 -12.80
CA GLY A 82 2.68 -5.17 -13.42
C GLY A 82 2.14 -3.75 -13.60
N ILE A 83 2.85 -2.72 -13.11
CA ILE A 83 2.54 -1.31 -13.41
C ILE A 83 3.28 -0.89 -14.69
N THR A 84 2.55 -0.30 -15.64
CA THR A 84 3.13 0.37 -16.82
C THR A 84 3.10 1.88 -16.59
N GLU A 85 4.27 2.50 -16.46
CA GLU A 85 4.41 3.96 -16.39
C GLU A 85 4.26 4.58 -17.79
N LEU A 86 3.46 5.64 -17.91
CA LEU A 86 3.26 6.40 -19.15
C LEU A 86 4.01 7.75 -19.05
N ASN A 87 4.59 8.21 -20.17
CA ASN A 87 5.31 9.49 -20.27
C ASN A 87 4.39 10.64 -20.71
#